data_AF-A0A962K418-F1
#
_entry.id   AF-A0A962K418-F1
#
_cell.length_a   1.000
_cell.length_b   1.000
_cell.length_c   1.000
_cell.angle_alpha   90.00
_cell.angle_beta   90.00
_cell.angle_gamma   90.00
#
_symmetry.space_group_name_H-M   'P 1'
#
loop_
_entity.id
_entity.type
_entity.pdbx_description
1 polymer ?
#
loop_
_entity_poly.entity_id
_entity_poly.type
_entity_poly.pdbx_seq_one_letter_code
_entity_poly.pdbx_strand_id
1 'polypeptide(L)'
;MSDNELRNRLQDLHEELERASKLSTEERDVLGSLMTEMVEIANEGELASQQPDSLMDQLEEQVNEFENRHPRLAGVLRQIIEALGKMGI
;
A
#
# COMPACT_ATOMS: atom_id res chain seq x y z
N MET A 1 8.87 -0.04 -17.13
CA MET A 1 9.56 0.60 -15.99
C MET A 1 8.66 0.72 -14.76
N SER A 2 7.33 0.77 -14.90
CA SER A 2 6.42 1.08 -13.79
C SER A 2 6.22 -0.05 -12.75
N ASP A 3 6.05 -1.30 -13.19
CA ASP A 3 5.84 -2.46 -12.28
C ASP A 3 6.97 -2.63 -11.24
N ASN A 4 8.22 -2.45 -11.66
CA ASN A 4 9.37 -2.60 -10.76
C ASN A 4 9.42 -1.52 -9.67
N GLU A 5 8.91 -0.31 -9.93
CA GLU A 5 8.87 0.75 -8.91
C GLU A 5 7.86 0.41 -7.81
N LEU A 6 6.65 -0.03 -8.19
CA LEU A 6 5.63 -0.46 -7.26
C LEU A 6 6.10 -1.65 -6.41
N ARG A 7 6.75 -2.62 -7.05
CA ARG A 7 7.28 -3.81 -6.39
C ARG A 7 8.39 -3.49 -5.38
N ASN A 8 9.27 -2.55 -5.69
CA ASN A 8 10.26 -2.05 -4.73
C ASN A 8 9.60 -1.31 -3.56
N ARG A 9 8.58 -0.49 -3.82
CA ARG A 9 7.86 0.24 -2.77
C ARG A 9 7.07 -0.69 -1.85
N LEU A 10 6.47 -1.76 -2.39
CA LEU A 10 5.81 -2.81 -1.61
C LEU A 10 6.80 -3.56 -0.73
N GLN A 11 8.02 -3.81 -1.22
CA GLN A 11 9.08 -4.40 -0.41
C GLN A 11 9.52 -3.48 0.72
N ASP A 12 9.67 -2.18 0.46
CA ASP A 12 9.97 -1.17 1.49
C ASP A 12 8.86 -1.11 2.55
N LEU A 13 7.58 -1.21 2.14
CA LEU A 13 6.44 -1.26 3.05
C LEU A 13 6.49 -2.50 3.94
N HIS A 14 6.84 -3.65 3.36
CA HIS A 14 6.99 -4.90 4.10
C HIS A 14 8.06 -4.79 5.18
N GLU A 15 9.24 -4.28 4.82
CA GLU A 15 10.35 -4.11 5.75
C GLU A 15 10.00 -3.12 6.87
N GLU A 16 9.30 -2.03 6.54
CA GLU A 16 8.86 -1.04 7.52
C GLU A 16 7.75 -1.59 8.42
N LEU A 17 6.85 -2.45 7.91
CA LEU A 17 5.86 -3.21 8.69
C LEU A 17 6.54 -4.16 9.68
N GLU A 18 7.55 -4.92 9.24
CA GLU A 18 8.32 -5.83 10.10
C GLU A 18 9.11 -5.07 11.18
N ARG A 19 9.69 -3.91 10.81
CA ARG A 19 10.35 -3.00 11.76
C ARG A 19 9.39 -2.30 12.69
N ALA A 20 8.16 -2.05 12.26
CA ALA A 20 7.08 -1.51 13.06
C ALA A 20 6.52 -2.62 13.96
N SER A 21 7.36 -3.18 14.83
CA SER A 21 7.02 -4.22 15.82
C SER A 21 5.93 -3.80 16.81
N LYS A 22 5.47 -2.53 16.75
CA LYS A 22 4.41 -1.93 17.55
C LYS A 22 3.04 -1.90 16.86
N LEU A 23 2.93 -2.34 15.60
CA LEU A 23 1.64 -2.40 14.93
C LEU A 23 0.72 -3.39 15.63
N SER A 24 -0.51 -2.95 15.86
CA SER A 24 -1.58 -3.80 16.36
C SER A 24 -1.88 -4.91 15.34
N THR A 25 -2.43 -6.03 15.82
CA THR A 25 -2.82 -7.13 14.93
C THR A 25 -3.79 -6.66 13.84
N GLU A 26 -4.72 -5.78 14.19
CA GLU A 26 -5.68 -5.16 13.27
C GLU A 26 -5.00 -4.32 12.18
N GLU A 27 -4.05 -3.45 12.56
CA GLU A 27 -3.28 -2.64 11.61
C GLU A 27 -2.47 -3.52 10.63
N ARG A 28 -1.92 -4.63 11.12
CA ARG A 28 -1.18 -5.59 10.30
C ARG A 28 -2.07 -6.37 9.33
N ASP A 29 -3.27 -6.73 9.76
CA ASP A 29 -4.23 -7.47 8.93
C ASP A 29 -4.74 -6.59 7.77
N VAL A 30 -5.13 -5.36 8.08
CA VAL A 30 -5.56 -4.36 7.08
C VAL A 30 -4.45 -4.06 6.08
N LEU A 31 -3.23 -3.77 6.57
CA LEU A 31 -2.09 -3.51 5.68
C LEU A 31 -1.70 -4.74 4.86
N GLY A 32 -1.81 -5.95 5.42
CA GLY A 32 -1.56 -7.20 4.70
C GLY A 32 -2.55 -7.44 3.56
N SER A 33 -3.84 -7.16 3.78
CA SER A 33 -4.87 -7.24 2.75
C SER A 33 -4.60 -6.26 1.62
N LEU A 34 -4.39 -4.98 1.97
CA LEU A 34 -4.08 -3.93 1.01
C LEU A 34 -2.80 -4.25 0.22
N MET A 35 -1.76 -4.75 0.87
CA MET A 35 -0.52 -5.17 0.20
C MET A 35 -0.78 -6.29 -0.81
N THR A 36 -1.62 -7.26 -0.46
CA THR A 36 -1.95 -8.37 -1.35
C THR A 36 -2.64 -7.83 -2.60
N GLU A 37 -3.66 -6.98 -2.44
CA GLU A 37 -4.34 -6.35 -3.57
C GLU A 37 -3.37 -5.51 -4.44
N MET A 38 -2.49 -4.72 -3.83
CA MET A 38 -1.48 -3.96 -4.58
C MET A 38 -0.49 -4.84 -5.34
N VAL A 39 -0.08 -5.98 -4.78
CA VAL A 39 0.79 -6.96 -5.44
C VAL A 39 0.07 -7.60 -6.63
N GLU A 40 -1.21 -7.91 -6.50
CA GLU A 40 -2.01 -8.43 -7.61
C GLU A 40 -2.13 -7.40 -8.73
N ILE A 41 -2.39 -6.14 -8.39
CA ILE A 41 -2.41 -5.02 -9.35
C ILE A 41 -1.06 -4.86 -10.06
N ALA A 42 0.05 -4.95 -9.32
CA ALA A 42 1.39 -4.87 -9.90
C ALA A 42 1.65 -5.99 -10.92
N ASN A 43 1.28 -7.23 -10.56
CA ASN A 43 1.56 -8.41 -11.38
C ASN A 43 0.62 -8.56 -12.58
N GLU A 44 -0.69 -8.36 -12.36
CA GLU A 44 -1.73 -8.66 -13.36
C GLU A 44 -2.23 -7.40 -14.07
N GLY A 45 -1.98 -6.20 -13.52
CA GLY A 45 -2.43 -4.93 -14.10
C GLY A 45 -3.95 -4.71 -14.03
N GLU A 46 -4.68 -5.65 -13.43
CA GLU A 46 -6.12 -5.60 -13.24
C GLU A 46 -6.42 -5.75 -11.75
N LEU A 47 -7.32 -4.91 -11.19
CA LEU A 47 -7.88 -5.23 -9.89
C LEU A 47 -8.80 -6.42 -10.04
N ALA A 48 -8.46 -7.51 -9.36
CA ALA A 48 -9.39 -8.61 -9.16
C ALA A 48 -10.57 -8.09 -8.32
N SER A 49 -11.64 -7.64 -8.98
CA SER A 49 -13.01 -7.54 -8.43
C SER A 49 -13.34 -6.40 -7.45
N GLN A 50 -12.40 -5.54 -7.07
CA GLN A 50 -12.68 -4.30 -6.31
C GLN A 50 -12.26 -3.11 -7.18
N GLN A 51 -13.00 -2.01 -7.15
CA GLN A 51 -12.75 -0.87 -8.03
C GLN A 51 -11.40 -0.21 -7.69
N PRO A 52 -10.58 0.22 -8.67
CA PRO A 52 -9.30 0.88 -8.43
C PRO A 52 -9.43 2.06 -7.47
N ASP A 53 -10.44 2.89 -7.72
CA ASP A 53 -10.80 4.02 -6.86
C ASP A 53 -11.00 3.62 -5.39
N SER A 54 -11.66 2.48 -5.12
CA SER A 54 -11.92 2.05 -3.74
C SER A 54 -10.66 1.63 -2.99
N LEU A 55 -9.69 1.03 -3.68
CA LEU A 55 -8.40 0.70 -3.09
C LEU A 55 -7.57 1.96 -2.81
N MET A 56 -7.60 2.94 -3.73
CA MET A 56 -6.95 4.24 -3.54
C MET A 56 -7.54 4.98 -2.35
N ASP A 57 -8.87 5.08 -2.27
CA ASP A 57 -9.57 5.71 -1.15
C ASP A 57 -9.22 5.03 0.19
N GLN A 58 -9.24 3.69 0.24
CA GLN A 58 -8.84 2.96 1.45
C GLN A 58 -7.37 3.22 1.82
N LEU A 59 -6.47 3.24 0.84
CA LEU A 59 -5.07 3.54 1.07
C LEU A 59 -4.86 4.96 1.58
N GLU A 60 -5.57 5.94 1.02
CA GLU A 60 -5.53 7.32 1.50
C GLU A 60 -6.09 7.45 2.93
N GLU A 61 -7.16 6.72 3.27
CA GLU A 61 -7.69 6.68 4.62
C GLU A 61 -6.67 6.07 5.61
N GLN A 62 -6.05 4.93 5.25
CA GLN A 62 -5.00 4.32 6.06
C GLN A 62 -3.80 5.25 6.21
N VAL A 63 -3.37 5.93 5.15
CA VAL A 63 -2.30 6.95 5.23
C VAL A 63 -2.65 8.01 6.27
N ASN A 64 -3.86 8.56 6.25
CA ASN A 64 -4.27 9.59 7.22
C ASN A 64 -4.26 9.07 8.67
N GLU A 65 -4.71 7.84 8.90
CA GLU A 65 -4.65 7.18 10.21
C GLU A 65 -3.20 6.95 10.67
N PHE A 66 -2.34 6.49 9.75
CA PHE A 66 -0.93 6.25 10.01
C PHE A 66 -0.09 7.54 10.05
N GLU A 67 -0.51 8.67 9.48
CA GLU A 67 0.28 9.91 9.49
C GLU A 67 0.56 10.40 10.92
N ASN A 68 -0.40 10.22 11.83
CA ASN A 68 -0.26 10.63 13.23
C ASN A 68 0.48 9.59 14.08
N ARG A 69 0.32 8.30 13.77
CA ARG A 69 0.84 7.19 14.61
C ARG A 69 2.17 6.64 14.09
N HIS A 70 2.32 6.54 12.78
CA HIS A 70 3.40 5.89 12.06
C HIS A 70 3.78 6.67 10.77
N PRO A 71 4.40 7.86 10.90
CA PRO A 71 4.68 8.74 9.76
C PRO A 71 5.59 8.09 8.69
N ARG A 72 6.43 7.12 9.07
CA ARG A 72 7.21 6.33 8.10
C ARG A 72 6.32 5.44 7.22
N LEU A 73 5.37 4.70 7.82
CA LEU A 73 4.45 3.85 7.06
C LEU A 73 3.54 4.67 6.14
N ALA A 74 3.02 5.79 6.64
CA ALA A 74 2.24 6.72 5.82
C ALA A 74 3.03 7.23 4.60
N GLY A 75 4.33 7.53 4.77
CA GLY A 75 5.20 7.93 3.68
C GLY A 75 5.41 6.84 2.62
N VAL A 76 5.49 5.57 3.01
CA VAL A 76 5.61 4.45 2.06
C VAL A 76 4.29 4.18 1.34
N LEU A 77 3.17 4.19 2.05
CA LEU A 77 1.84 4.02 1.46
C LEU A 77 1.54 5.12 0.43
N ARG A 78 1.81 6.39 0.74
CA ARG A 78 1.63 7.52 -0.19
C ARG A 78 2.47 7.36 -1.46
N GLN A 79 3.70 6.90 -1.29
CA GLN A 79 4.59 6.56 -2.39
C GLN A 79 4.04 5.43 -3.29
N ILE A 80 3.32 4.45 -2.72
CA ILE A 80 2.66 3.39 -3.48
C ILE A 80 1.45 3.95 -4.24
N ILE A 81 0.62 4.77 -3.60
CA ILE A 81 -0.52 5.45 -4.25
C ILE A 81 -0.02 6.28 -5.45
N GLU A 82 1.07 7.03 -5.30
CA GLU A 82 1.68 7.75 -6.41
C GLU A 82 2.18 6.83 -7.53
N ALA A 83 2.76 5.68 -7.20
CA ALA A 83 3.23 4.71 -8.19
C ALA A 83 2.06 4.08 -8.96
N LEU A 84 0.97 3.76 -8.26
CA LEU A 84 -0.24 3.23 -8.86
C LEU A 84 -0.95 4.28 -9.72
N GLY A 85 -1.14 5.51 -9.24
CA GLY A 85 -1.73 6.59 -10.04
C GLY A 85 -0.91 6.94 -11.30
N LYS A 86 0.42 6.80 -11.25
CA LYS A 86 1.30 6.92 -12.44
C LYS A 86 1.08 5.81 -13.47
N MET A 87 0.53 4.66 -13.08
CA MET A 87 0.17 3.59 -14.01
C MET A 87 -1.18 3.83 -14.72
N GLY A 88 -1.92 4.87 -14.34
CA GLY A 88 -3.19 5.21 -14.96
C GLY A 88 -4.34 4.29 -14.57
N ILE A 89 -4.20 3.63 -13.42
CA ILE A 89 -5.23 2.87 -12.71
C ILE A 89 -6.07 3.83 -11.89
#